data_AF-A0A7X3UDH0-F1
#
_entry.id   AF-A0A7X3UDH0-F1
#
_cell.length_a   1.000
_cell.length_b   1.000
_cell.length_c   1.000
_cell.angle_alpha   90.00
_cell.angle_beta   90.00
_cell.angle_gamma   90.00
#
_symmetry.space_group_name_H-M   'P 1'
#
loop_
_entity.id
_entity.type
_entity.pdbx_description
1 polymer ?
#
loop_
_entity_poly.entity_id
_entity_poly.type
_entity_poly.pdbx_seq_one_letter_code
_entity_poly.pdbx_strand_id
1 'polypeptide(L)'
;MQPLNDEQLAALRAWPSPAISNAIETFQVRARNYGAMTPDIRCHFPEMEPIVGYAVTCKIRASVPPDQDPEVGVERGDWYDHIESIPAPRIVVIEDLDDPPVGSFWGEVNANIHRAFGCVGVVTSGGVRDMEEVRELGFQFLAKEVLVSHAYVHQVEVGGPVTVGGVTVNPGDLLHADLHGCISIPHDIAA
;
A
#
# COMPACT_ATOMS: atom_id res chain seq x y z
N MET A 1 18.70 0.79 5.87
CA MET A 1 19.08 2.05 5.18
C MET A 1 18.57 3.21 6.01
N GLN A 2 19.23 4.37 5.96
CA GLN A 2 18.68 5.57 6.63
C GLN A 2 17.49 6.10 5.83
N PRO A 3 16.38 6.49 6.47
CA PRO A 3 15.25 7.10 5.77
C PRO A 3 15.66 8.41 5.07
N LEU A 4 15.01 8.70 3.95
CA LEU A 4 15.10 9.98 3.25
C LEU A 4 14.54 11.09 4.16
N ASN A 5 15.09 12.28 3.99
CA ASN A 5 14.59 13.46 4.68
C ASN A 5 13.33 14.04 3.98
N ASP A 6 12.68 15.00 4.64
CA ASP A 6 11.44 15.61 4.14
C ASP A 6 11.61 16.30 2.77
N GLU A 7 12.77 16.89 2.51
CA GLU A 7 13.06 17.57 1.23
C GLU A 7 13.15 16.55 0.07
N GLN A 8 13.83 15.43 0.29
CA GLN A 8 13.93 14.34 -0.67
C GLN A 8 12.58 13.69 -0.94
N LEU A 9 11.80 13.43 0.11
CA LEU A 9 10.45 12.89 -0.03
C LEU A 9 9.51 13.85 -0.78
N ALA A 10 9.60 15.16 -0.51
CA ALA A 10 8.85 16.17 -1.23
C ALA A 10 9.28 16.29 -2.70
N ALA A 11 10.59 16.17 -2.99
CA ALA A 11 11.10 16.17 -4.35
C ALA A 11 10.56 15.00 -5.17
N LEU A 12 10.50 13.79 -4.60
CA LEU A 12 9.89 12.63 -5.24
C LEU A 12 8.40 12.83 -5.47
N ARG A 13 7.67 13.37 -4.48
CA ARG A 13 6.22 13.62 -4.57
C ARG A 13 5.83 14.66 -5.63
N ALA A 14 6.74 15.56 -6.00
CA ALA A 14 6.47 16.61 -6.98
C ALA A 14 6.34 16.10 -8.42
N TRP A 15 6.64 14.84 -8.69
CA TRP A 15 6.61 14.25 -10.03
C TRP A 15 5.52 13.19 -10.15
N PRO A 16 4.91 13.01 -11.33
CA PRO A 16 3.98 11.91 -11.56
C PRO A 16 4.72 10.57 -11.69
N SER A 17 4.06 9.46 -11.37
CA SER A 17 4.68 8.11 -11.37
C SER A 17 5.39 7.75 -12.68
N PRO A 18 4.90 8.10 -13.89
CA PRO A 18 5.64 7.86 -15.13
C PRO A 18 6.99 8.59 -15.21
N ALA A 19 7.10 9.80 -14.65
CA ALA A 19 8.37 10.53 -14.60
C ALA A 19 9.36 9.85 -13.64
N ILE A 20 8.88 9.38 -12.48
CA ILE A 20 9.67 8.56 -11.54
C ILE A 20 10.17 7.28 -12.23
N SER A 21 9.29 6.57 -12.93
CA SER A 21 9.64 5.35 -13.69
C SER A 21 10.74 5.64 -14.72
N ASN A 22 10.56 6.67 -15.54
CA ASN A 22 11.53 7.08 -16.55
C ASN A 22 12.89 7.44 -15.92
N ALA A 23 12.90 8.11 -14.76
CA ALA A 23 14.13 8.41 -14.05
C ALA A 23 14.85 7.14 -13.58
N ILE A 24 14.14 6.20 -12.96
CA ILE A 24 14.70 4.91 -12.51
C ILE A 24 15.33 4.13 -13.67
N GLU A 25 14.73 4.15 -14.87
CA GLU A 25 15.28 3.49 -16.06
C GLU A 25 16.69 3.98 -16.43
N THR A 26 17.01 5.24 -16.13
CA THR A 26 18.32 5.83 -16.45
C THR A 26 19.45 5.25 -15.59
N PHE A 27 19.14 4.78 -14.37
CA PHE A 27 20.12 4.20 -13.45
C PHE A 27 20.43 2.73 -13.73
N GLN A 28 19.61 2.05 -14.53
CA GLN A 28 19.79 0.64 -14.90
C GLN A 28 19.94 -0.33 -13.71
N VAL A 29 19.34 0.00 -12.56
CA VAL A 29 19.44 -0.80 -11.32
C VAL A 29 18.47 -1.98 -11.26
N ARG A 30 17.49 -2.04 -12.18
CA ARG A 30 16.52 -3.13 -12.32
C ARG A 30 16.02 -3.27 -13.76
N ALA A 31 15.37 -4.40 -14.04
CA ALA A 31 14.70 -4.60 -15.33
C ALA A 31 13.55 -3.60 -15.53
N ARG A 32 13.37 -3.13 -16.77
CA ARG A 32 12.38 -2.08 -17.10
C ARG A 32 10.93 -2.49 -16.90
N ASN A 33 10.66 -3.79 -16.89
CA ASN A 33 9.32 -4.35 -16.69
C ASN A 33 9.03 -4.70 -15.22
N TYR A 34 9.86 -4.26 -14.28
CA TYR A 34 9.71 -4.56 -12.85
C TYR A 34 9.58 -3.29 -12.01
N GLY A 35 8.80 -3.41 -10.93
CA GLY A 35 8.65 -2.39 -9.89
C GLY A 35 7.42 -1.51 -10.03
N ALA A 36 6.82 -1.38 -11.21
CA ALA A 36 5.50 -0.81 -11.39
C ALA A 36 4.43 -1.89 -11.27
N MET A 37 3.37 -1.63 -10.50
CA MET A 37 2.26 -2.55 -10.33
C MET A 37 1.37 -2.62 -11.57
N THR A 38 0.68 -3.75 -11.75
CA THR A 38 -0.24 -3.95 -12.86
C THR A 38 -1.43 -2.98 -12.84
N PRO A 39 -2.06 -2.70 -14.00
CA PRO A 39 -3.21 -1.78 -14.10
C PRO A 39 -4.46 -2.20 -13.31
N ASP A 40 -4.47 -3.43 -12.83
CA ASP A 40 -5.50 -4.03 -12.00
C ASP A 40 -5.57 -3.29 -10.65
N ILE A 41 -4.47 -2.71 -10.17
CA ILE A 41 -4.40 -1.89 -8.95
C ILE A 41 -4.67 -0.43 -9.32
N ARG A 42 -5.92 0.02 -9.11
CA ARG A 42 -6.41 1.31 -9.61
C ARG A 42 -6.43 2.37 -8.53
N CYS A 43 -6.00 3.58 -8.87
CA CYS A 43 -6.21 4.76 -8.04
C CYS A 43 -7.70 5.16 -8.07
N HIS A 44 -8.28 5.37 -6.89
CA HIS A 44 -9.69 5.72 -6.74
C HIS A 44 -9.92 7.21 -6.46
N PHE A 45 -8.89 7.96 -6.12
CA PHE A 45 -8.94 9.42 -5.95
C PHE A 45 -7.89 10.10 -6.86
N PRO A 46 -8.11 10.09 -8.19
CA PRO A 46 -7.13 10.57 -9.18
C PRO A 46 -6.86 12.08 -9.10
N GLU A 47 -7.71 12.84 -8.42
CA GLU A 47 -7.56 14.27 -8.18
C GLU A 47 -6.60 14.61 -7.03
N MET A 48 -6.27 13.64 -6.17
CA MET A 48 -5.33 13.86 -5.07
C MET A 48 -3.88 13.92 -5.58
N GLU A 49 -3.03 14.60 -4.83
CA GLU A 49 -1.60 14.66 -5.09
C GLU A 49 -0.95 13.27 -4.98
N PRO A 50 0.19 13.04 -5.66
CA PRO A 50 0.98 11.83 -5.46
C PRO A 50 1.32 11.60 -3.99
N ILE A 51 1.43 10.34 -3.61
CA ILE A 51 1.91 9.92 -2.31
C ILE A 51 3.26 9.23 -2.44
N VAL A 52 4.13 9.47 -1.47
CA VAL A 52 5.42 8.80 -1.31
C VAL A 52 5.52 8.36 0.14
N GLY A 53 5.94 7.12 0.37
CA GLY A 53 6.11 6.60 1.72
C GLY A 53 6.71 5.21 1.77
N TYR A 54 7.07 4.80 2.98
CA TYR A 54 7.64 3.51 3.29
C TYR A 54 6.56 2.45 3.49
N ALA A 55 6.75 1.27 2.91
CA ALA A 55 5.78 0.20 2.92
C ALA A 55 5.59 -0.41 4.32
N VAL A 56 4.35 -0.44 4.78
CA VAL A 56 3.91 -1.30 5.90
C VAL A 56 3.13 -2.45 5.28
N THR A 57 3.54 -3.69 5.51
CA THR A 57 3.01 -4.83 4.75
C THR A 57 2.15 -5.76 5.61
N CYS A 58 1.08 -6.28 5.02
CA CYS A 58 0.19 -7.26 5.65
C CYS A 58 -0.48 -8.15 4.60
N LYS A 59 -0.74 -9.41 4.96
CA LYS A 59 -1.63 -10.29 4.20
C LYS A 59 -2.97 -10.40 4.90
N ILE A 60 -4.05 -10.39 4.13
CA ILE A 60 -5.41 -10.56 4.64
C ILE A 60 -6.13 -11.70 3.91
N ARG A 61 -7.21 -12.18 4.52
CA ARG A 61 -8.18 -13.08 3.89
C ARG A 61 -9.57 -12.75 4.40
N ALA A 62 -10.58 -12.91 3.55
CA ALA A 62 -11.97 -12.60 3.86
C ALA A 62 -12.97 -13.72 3.47
N SER A 63 -12.53 -14.71 2.69
CA SER A 63 -13.37 -15.83 2.18
C SER A 63 -13.71 -16.89 3.23
N VAL A 64 -12.93 -16.99 4.30
CA VAL A 64 -13.12 -17.97 5.38
C VAL A 64 -13.19 -17.27 6.74
N PRO A 65 -14.01 -17.76 7.67
CA PRO A 65 -14.00 -17.29 9.05
C PRO A 65 -12.61 -17.44 9.69
N PRO A 66 -12.16 -16.49 10.54
CA PRO A 66 -10.82 -16.53 11.12
C PRO A 66 -10.55 -17.77 12.00
N ASP A 67 -11.57 -18.30 12.67
CA ASP A 67 -11.48 -19.51 13.50
C ASP A 67 -11.32 -20.80 12.68
N GLN A 68 -11.48 -20.71 11.36
CA GLN A 68 -11.39 -21.81 10.40
C GLN A 68 -10.21 -21.64 9.43
N ASP A 69 -9.47 -20.54 9.54
CA ASP A 69 -8.33 -20.26 8.70
C ASP A 69 -7.04 -20.81 9.34
N PRO A 70 -6.40 -21.82 8.73
CA PRO A 70 -5.22 -22.48 9.30
C PRO A 70 -3.95 -21.62 9.27
N GLU A 71 -3.96 -20.49 8.55
CA GLU A 71 -2.82 -19.59 8.40
C GLU A 71 -2.91 -18.37 9.32
N VAL A 72 -3.98 -18.24 10.13
CA VAL A 72 -4.15 -17.13 11.06
C VAL A 72 -3.12 -17.22 12.19
N GLY A 73 -2.25 -16.21 12.25
CA GLY A 73 -1.18 -16.17 13.23
C GLY A 73 -0.98 -14.85 13.96
N VAL A 74 -1.92 -13.89 13.92
CA VAL A 74 -1.64 -12.50 14.33
C VAL A 74 -2.41 -12.06 15.57
N GLU A 75 -1.69 -11.57 16.59
CA GLU A 75 -2.27 -10.79 17.70
C GLU A 75 -2.35 -9.30 17.32
N ARG A 76 -3.43 -8.61 17.72
CA ARG A 76 -3.67 -7.20 17.32
C ARG A 76 -2.58 -6.20 17.75
N GLY A 77 -1.80 -6.51 18.80
CA GLY A 77 -0.69 -5.66 19.24
C GLY A 77 0.41 -5.58 18.17
N ASP A 78 0.68 -6.69 17.49
CA ASP A 78 1.75 -6.81 16.50
C ASP A 78 1.53 -5.89 15.29
N TRP A 79 0.27 -5.59 14.92
CA TRP A 79 -0.03 -4.75 13.76
C TRP A 79 0.38 -3.29 13.95
N TYR A 80 -0.03 -2.67 15.06
CA TYR A 80 0.26 -1.27 15.30
C TYR A 80 1.73 -1.05 15.64
N ASP A 81 2.33 -1.96 16.42
CA ASP A 81 3.77 -1.96 16.68
C ASP A 81 4.56 -2.08 15.38
N HIS A 82 4.09 -2.92 14.43
CA HIS A 82 4.70 -3.01 13.11
C HIS A 82 4.59 -1.70 12.32
N ILE A 83 3.41 -1.06 12.28
CA ILE A 83 3.26 0.25 11.61
C ILE A 83 4.26 1.26 12.18
N GLU A 84 4.33 1.39 13.50
CA GLU A 84 5.20 2.36 14.17
C GLU A 84 6.69 2.07 13.93
N SER A 85 7.07 0.79 13.75
CA SER A 85 8.44 0.38 13.44
C SER A 85 8.96 0.87 12.08
N ILE A 86 8.06 1.17 11.14
CA ILE A 86 8.41 1.69 9.81
C ILE A 86 8.48 3.22 9.86
N PRO A 87 9.40 3.91 9.15
CA PRO A 87 9.46 5.38 9.13
C PRO A 87 8.23 6.04 8.46
N ALA A 88 7.84 7.22 8.95
CA ALA A 88 6.85 8.08 8.28
C ALA A 88 7.48 8.85 7.10
N PRO A 89 6.70 9.26 6.07
CA PRO A 89 5.32 8.85 5.78
C PRO A 89 5.23 7.39 5.34
N ARG A 90 4.08 6.75 5.59
CA ARG A 90 3.89 5.30 5.34
C ARG A 90 2.84 5.04 4.26
N ILE A 91 3.03 3.99 3.48
CA ILE A 91 2.01 3.45 2.57
C ILE A 91 1.71 2.04 3.02
N VAL A 92 0.46 1.74 3.33
CA VAL A 92 0.09 0.38 3.71
C VAL A 92 -0.06 -0.45 2.45
N VAL A 93 0.56 -1.63 2.41
CA VAL A 93 0.53 -2.53 1.26
C VAL A 93 -0.07 -3.84 1.70
N ILE A 94 -1.28 -4.13 1.21
CA ILE A 94 -2.02 -5.31 1.62
C ILE A 94 -2.21 -6.28 0.46
N GLU A 95 -1.67 -7.48 0.60
CA GLU A 95 -2.02 -8.61 -0.25
C GLU A 95 -3.27 -9.29 0.30
N ASP A 96 -4.34 -9.27 -0.48
CA ASP A 96 -5.50 -10.12 -0.26
C ASP A 96 -5.22 -11.50 -0.85
N LEU A 97 -5.29 -12.53 0.01
CA LEU A 97 -5.09 -13.93 -0.36
C LEU A 97 -6.29 -14.52 -1.10
N ASP A 98 -7.40 -13.79 -1.18
CA ASP A 98 -8.56 -14.15 -2.00
C ASP A 98 -8.41 -13.61 -3.43
N ASP A 99 -8.61 -14.49 -4.42
CA ASP A 99 -8.70 -14.09 -5.83
C ASP A 99 -9.91 -14.76 -6.51
N PRO A 100 -10.97 -14.01 -6.85
CA PRO A 100 -11.16 -12.56 -6.61
C PRO A 100 -11.39 -12.22 -5.12
N PRO A 101 -11.09 -10.97 -4.68
CA PRO A 101 -11.33 -10.54 -3.31
C PRO A 101 -12.84 -10.44 -3.01
N VAL A 102 -13.24 -10.86 -1.80
CA VAL A 102 -14.66 -10.97 -1.41
C VAL A 102 -15.07 -10.07 -0.24
N GLY A 103 -14.11 -9.45 0.43
CA GLY A 103 -14.34 -8.53 1.54
C GLY A 103 -13.32 -7.39 1.57
N SER A 104 -13.68 -6.27 2.18
CA SER A 104 -12.81 -5.10 2.29
C SER A 104 -12.31 -4.92 3.71
N PHE A 105 -10.98 -4.88 3.87
CA PHE A 105 -10.32 -4.42 5.10
C PHE A 105 -10.41 -2.90 5.26
N TRP A 106 -10.61 -2.16 4.16
CA TRP A 106 -10.46 -0.72 4.10
C TRP A 106 -11.78 0.00 4.01
N GLY A 107 -12.09 0.77 5.04
CA GLY A 107 -13.12 1.79 5.01
C GLY A 107 -12.66 3.03 5.78
N GLU A 108 -13.58 3.95 6.04
CA GLU A 108 -13.32 5.21 6.73
C GLU A 108 -12.59 5.00 8.07
N VAL A 109 -13.04 4.06 8.89
CA VAL A 109 -12.46 3.79 10.22
C VAL A 109 -10.99 3.38 10.12
N ASN A 110 -10.66 2.43 9.22
CA ASN A 110 -9.28 2.00 9.05
C ASN A 110 -8.43 3.10 8.42
N ALA A 111 -8.95 3.84 7.44
CA ALA A 111 -8.23 4.99 6.88
C ALA A 111 -7.89 6.03 7.96
N ASN A 112 -8.83 6.35 8.85
CA ASN A 112 -8.61 7.31 9.94
C ASN A 112 -7.59 6.83 10.97
N ILE A 113 -7.67 5.56 11.40
CA ILE A 113 -6.70 4.98 12.33
C ILE A 113 -5.29 5.04 11.73
N HIS A 114 -5.11 4.57 10.48
CA HIS A 114 -3.79 4.52 9.85
C HIS A 114 -3.24 5.92 9.56
N ARG A 115 -4.12 6.88 9.23
CA ARG A 115 -3.72 8.30 9.11
C ARG A 115 -3.16 8.85 10.42
N ALA A 116 -3.74 8.48 11.57
CA ALA A 116 -3.21 8.88 12.88
C ALA A 116 -1.80 8.31 13.14
N PHE A 117 -1.46 7.16 12.54
CA PHE A 117 -0.11 6.59 12.52
C PHE A 117 0.78 7.13 11.38
N GLY A 118 0.38 8.20 10.68
CA GLY A 118 1.19 8.80 9.61
C GLY A 118 1.22 8.02 8.30
N CYS A 119 0.26 7.11 8.09
CA CYS A 119 0.03 6.52 6.77
C CYS A 119 -0.70 7.52 5.86
N VAL A 120 -0.28 7.58 4.60
CA VAL A 120 -0.82 8.53 3.59
C VAL A 120 -1.73 7.85 2.56
N GLY A 121 -1.78 6.52 2.57
CA GLY A 121 -2.65 5.75 1.69
C GLY A 121 -2.45 4.25 1.83
N VAL A 122 -3.21 3.50 1.03
CA VAL A 122 -3.07 2.06 0.85
C VAL A 122 -2.91 1.68 -0.62
N VAL A 123 -2.11 0.65 -0.85
CA VAL A 123 -2.04 -0.11 -2.11
C VAL A 123 -2.41 -1.57 -1.83
N THR A 124 -3.46 -2.11 -2.45
CA THR A 124 -3.93 -3.46 -2.13
C THR A 124 -4.45 -4.26 -3.33
N SER A 125 -4.18 -5.57 -3.35
CA SER A 125 -4.82 -6.51 -4.28
C SER A 125 -6.27 -6.88 -3.86
N GLY A 126 -6.70 -6.44 -2.69
CA GLY A 126 -8.05 -6.59 -2.17
C GLY A 126 -8.97 -5.44 -2.56
N GLY A 127 -10.06 -5.32 -1.80
CA GLY A 127 -11.06 -4.26 -2.00
C GLY A 127 -11.02 -3.13 -0.99
N VAL A 128 -11.51 -1.97 -1.41
CA VAL A 128 -11.76 -0.77 -0.58
C VAL A 128 -13.25 -0.41 -0.57
N ARG A 129 -13.67 0.41 0.39
CA ARG A 129 -15.04 0.93 0.51
C ARG A 129 -15.07 2.29 1.23
N ASP A 130 -16.28 2.84 1.42
CA ASP A 130 -16.51 4.14 2.09
C ASP A 130 -15.78 5.28 1.36
N MET A 131 -15.90 5.29 0.03
CA MET A 131 -15.07 6.08 -0.88
C MET A 131 -15.14 7.58 -0.61
N GLU A 132 -16.33 8.11 -0.35
CA GLU A 132 -16.52 9.55 -0.18
C GLU A 132 -15.91 10.03 1.14
N GLU A 133 -16.17 9.29 2.21
CA GLU A 133 -15.63 9.60 3.53
C GLU A 133 -14.11 9.53 3.53
N VAL A 134 -13.52 8.50 2.91
CA VAL A 134 -12.06 8.37 2.80
C VAL A 134 -11.46 9.47 1.93
N ARG A 135 -12.14 9.85 0.85
CA ARG A 135 -11.72 10.96 -0.02
C ARG A 135 -11.62 12.27 0.77
N GLU A 136 -12.60 12.57 1.62
CA GLU A 136 -12.59 13.75 2.49
C GLU A 136 -11.47 13.72 3.54
N LEU A 137 -11.04 12.53 3.98
CA LEU A 137 -9.91 12.38 4.90
C LEU A 137 -8.54 12.68 4.25
N GLY A 138 -8.46 12.68 2.92
CA GLY A 138 -7.21 12.84 2.19
C GLY A 138 -6.29 11.61 2.28
N PHE A 139 -6.88 10.41 2.35
CA PHE A 139 -6.15 9.14 2.41
C PHE A 139 -6.27 8.41 1.06
N GLN A 140 -5.15 8.17 0.38
CA GLN A 140 -5.20 7.67 -0.99
C GLN A 140 -5.53 6.16 -1.05
N PHE A 141 -6.39 5.76 -1.98
CA PHE A 141 -6.75 4.36 -2.23
C PHE A 141 -6.26 3.92 -3.61
N LEU A 142 -5.35 2.94 -3.62
CA LEU A 142 -5.04 2.13 -4.79
C LEU A 142 -5.47 0.68 -4.52
N ALA A 143 -6.48 0.20 -5.24
CA ALA A 143 -7.08 -1.11 -4.94
C ALA A 143 -7.57 -1.82 -6.20
N LYS A 144 -7.66 -3.16 -6.11
CA LYS A 144 -8.18 -4.00 -7.20
C LYS A 144 -9.69 -3.81 -7.38
N GLU A 145 -10.43 -3.77 -6.28
CA GLU A 145 -11.90 -3.71 -6.30
C GLU A 145 -12.46 -2.65 -5.35
N VAL A 146 -13.70 -2.22 -5.62
CA VAL A 146 -14.56 -1.51 -4.66
C VAL A 146 -15.61 -2.50 -4.18
N LEU A 147 -15.63 -2.78 -2.87
CA LEU A 147 -16.49 -3.80 -2.27
C LEU A 147 -17.48 -3.17 -1.28
N VAL A 148 -18.57 -3.88 -0.98
CA VAL A 148 -19.61 -3.37 -0.05
C VAL A 148 -19.40 -3.90 1.37
N SER A 149 -18.98 -5.17 1.49
CA SER A 149 -18.92 -5.90 2.76
C SER A 149 -17.50 -6.07 3.26
N HIS A 150 -17.34 -6.21 4.58
CA HIS A 150 -16.11 -6.73 5.18
C HIS A 150 -15.94 -8.24 4.95
N ALA A 151 -17.03 -8.97 4.68
CA ALA A 151 -17.07 -10.44 4.78
C ALA A 151 -16.43 -10.91 6.10
N TYR A 152 -15.50 -11.87 6.05
CA TYR A 152 -14.74 -12.32 7.22
C TYR A 152 -13.34 -11.70 7.30
N VAL A 153 -13.12 -10.52 6.69
CA VAL A 153 -11.76 -9.97 6.53
C VAL A 153 -10.98 -9.94 7.84
N HIS A 154 -9.79 -10.54 7.81
CA HIS A 154 -8.86 -10.59 8.93
C HIS A 154 -7.43 -10.66 8.42
N GLN A 155 -6.49 -10.31 9.29
CA GLN A 155 -5.06 -10.36 9.01
C GLN A 155 -4.57 -11.80 9.17
N VAL A 156 -3.76 -12.25 8.21
CA VAL A 156 -3.15 -13.59 8.18
C VAL A 156 -1.67 -13.49 8.56
N GLU A 157 -0.98 -12.48 8.02
CA GLU A 157 0.46 -12.24 8.25
C GLU A 157 0.72 -10.73 8.35
N VAL A 158 1.60 -10.31 9.26
CA VAL A 158 2.01 -8.90 9.44
C VAL A 158 3.52 -8.79 9.30
N GLY A 159 3.99 -7.79 8.55
CA GLY A 159 5.42 -7.47 8.43
C GLY A 159 6.25 -8.47 7.62
N GLY A 160 5.60 -9.39 6.90
CA GLY A 160 6.22 -10.22 5.89
C GLY A 160 6.17 -9.60 4.49
N PRO A 161 6.89 -10.17 3.51
CA PRO A 161 6.77 -9.76 2.11
C PRO A 161 5.36 -10.06 1.57
N VAL A 162 4.85 -9.13 0.76
CA VAL A 162 3.54 -9.22 0.10
C VAL A 162 3.69 -9.09 -1.41
N THR A 163 2.77 -9.66 -2.19
CA THR A 163 2.72 -9.50 -3.64
C THR A 163 1.45 -8.77 -4.07
N VAL A 164 1.60 -7.55 -4.59
CA VAL A 164 0.48 -6.72 -5.06
C VAL A 164 0.78 -6.23 -6.47
N GLY A 165 -0.18 -6.42 -7.39
CA GLY A 165 -0.04 -6.01 -8.79
C GLY A 165 1.22 -6.56 -9.46
N GLY A 166 1.59 -7.81 -9.19
CA GLY A 166 2.79 -8.45 -9.75
C GLY A 166 4.13 -7.97 -9.19
N VAL A 167 4.12 -7.11 -8.17
CA VAL A 167 5.33 -6.62 -7.49
C VAL A 167 5.39 -7.17 -6.08
N THR A 168 6.51 -7.81 -5.73
CA THR A 168 6.80 -8.16 -4.34
C THR A 168 7.30 -6.92 -3.61
N VAL A 169 6.67 -6.61 -2.48
CA VAL A 169 7.00 -5.48 -1.62
C VAL A 169 7.38 -6.00 -0.24
N ASN A 170 8.51 -5.54 0.27
CA ASN A 170 8.98 -5.82 1.62
C ASN A 170 8.64 -4.66 2.56
N PRO A 171 8.51 -4.90 3.87
CA PRO A 171 8.40 -3.81 4.83
C PRO A 171 9.56 -2.84 4.71
N GLY A 172 9.25 -1.54 4.69
CA GLY A 172 10.23 -0.47 4.55
C GLY A 172 10.69 -0.19 3.11
N ASP A 173 10.16 -0.87 2.10
CA ASP A 173 10.38 -0.48 0.70
C ASP A 173 9.79 0.92 0.44
N LEU A 174 10.49 1.75 -0.33
CA LEU A 174 10.01 3.09 -0.68
C LEU A 174 9.08 3.01 -1.89
N LEU A 175 7.88 3.56 -1.79
CA LEU A 175 6.87 3.54 -2.84
C LEU A 175 6.46 4.95 -3.24
N HIS A 176 6.10 5.09 -4.51
CA HIS A 176 5.42 6.26 -5.07
C HIS A 176 4.12 5.80 -5.71
N ALA A 177 3.01 6.49 -5.44
CA ALA A 177 1.73 6.19 -6.07
C ALA A 177 0.93 7.45 -6.40
N ASP A 178 0.25 7.42 -7.54
CA ASP A 178 -0.62 8.49 -8.03
C ASP A 178 -1.74 7.91 -8.90
N LEU A 179 -2.43 8.76 -9.68
CA LEU A 179 -3.49 8.34 -10.60
C LEU A 179 -3.07 7.27 -11.63
N HIS A 180 -1.77 7.11 -11.92
CA HIS A 180 -1.27 6.16 -12.91
C HIS A 180 -1.04 4.76 -12.32
N GLY A 181 -0.95 4.65 -11.00
CA GLY A 181 -0.65 3.40 -10.30
C GLY A 181 0.41 3.58 -9.21
N CYS A 182 1.04 2.47 -8.81
CA CYS A 182 2.09 2.43 -7.80
C CYS A 182 3.40 1.89 -8.38
N ILE A 183 4.52 2.46 -7.99
CA ILE A 183 5.86 2.02 -8.35
C ILE A 183 6.78 2.01 -7.13
N SER A 184 7.61 0.97 -7.00
CA SER A 184 8.69 0.95 -6.01
C SER A 184 9.89 1.76 -6.46
N ILE A 185 10.53 2.47 -5.54
CA ILE A 185 11.73 3.26 -5.77
C ILE A 185 12.90 2.56 -5.07
N PRO A 186 13.93 2.08 -5.79
CA PRO A 186 15.12 1.53 -5.16
C PRO A 186 15.83 2.61 -4.33
N HIS A 187 16.02 2.34 -3.04
CA HIS A 187 16.45 3.34 -2.08
C HIS A 187 17.86 3.91 -2.39
N ASP A 188 18.74 3.12 -3.00
CA ASP A 188 20.12 3.54 -3.34
C ASP A 188 20.19 4.67 -4.38
N ILE A 189 19.10 4.91 -5.12
CA ILE A 189 19.00 5.94 -6.17
C ILE A 189 17.90 6.97 -5.88
N ALA A 190 17.34 6.96 -4.67
CA ALA A 190 16.16 7.76 -4.33
C ALA A 190 16.50 9.21 -3.90
N ALA A 191 17.78 9.48 -3.62
CA ALA A 191 18.29 10.77 -3.13
C ALA A 191 18.81 11.68 -4.25
#